data_AF-A0A9P5NQ91-F1
#
_entry.id   AF-A0A9P5NQ91-F1
#
_cell.length_a   1.000
_cell.length_b   1.000
_cell.length_c   1.000
_cell.angle_alpha   90.00
_cell.angle_beta   90.00
_cell.angle_gamma   90.00
#
_symmetry.space_group_name_H-M   'P 1'
#
loop_
_entity.id
_entity.type
_entity.pdbx_description
1 polymer ?
#
loop_
_entity_poly.entity_id
_entity_poly.type
_entity_poly.pdbx_seq_one_letter_code
_entity_poly.pdbx_strand_id
1 'polypeptide(L)'
;HAEQPDAVLLQGMCIGDVGMIDPHGQFIFGFNIFTPATDPLHQGRVPNEFEEIQPALDRSSEIQVIPDYFKPGTVIASKGVNIVRLSEEPLKVSMQSTAREGALLFFPEGGSREDLISTSRLTDYVKKHALNWYQYMCQHGRMSASTIPNGSLFLVTGCDKAKSWST
;
A
#
# COMPACT_ATOMS: atom_id res chain seq x y z
N HIS A 1 30.09 1.73 1.78
CA HIS A 1 29.21 0.60 2.08
C HIS A 1 27.93 0.81 1.30
N ALA A 2 27.60 -0.07 0.36
CA ALA A 2 26.35 0.03 -0.38
C ALA A 2 25.22 -0.43 0.57
N GLU A 3 24.28 0.46 0.88
CA GLU A 3 23.04 0.09 1.55
C GLU A 3 22.27 -0.85 0.62
N GLN A 4 22.07 -2.08 1.09
CA GLN A 4 21.20 -3.03 0.45
C GLN A 4 19.77 -2.51 0.59
N PRO A 5 19.01 -2.30 -0.50
CA PRO A 5 17.67 -1.75 -0.41
C PRO A 5 16.81 -2.66 0.47
N ASP A 6 16.08 -2.05 1.41
CA ASP A 6 15.14 -2.76 2.29
C ASP A 6 14.22 -3.64 1.43
N ALA A 7 14.04 -4.92 1.80
CA ALA A 7 13.19 -5.86 1.05
C ALA A 7 11.77 -5.30 0.81
N VAL A 8 11.29 -4.47 1.73
CA VAL A 8 10.03 -3.70 1.64
C VAL A 8 10.03 -2.72 0.46
N LEU A 9 11.14 -2.04 0.18
CA LEU A 9 11.26 -1.08 -0.92
C LEU A 9 11.22 -1.76 -2.29
N LEU A 10 11.69 -3.01 -2.38
CA LEU A 10 11.68 -3.77 -3.64
C LEU A 10 10.30 -4.38 -3.95
N GLN A 11 9.55 -4.78 -2.92
CA GLN A 11 8.25 -5.45 -3.09
C GLN A 11 7.06 -4.46 -3.14
N GLY A 12 7.22 -3.28 -2.52
CA GLY A 12 6.15 -2.30 -2.32
C GLY A 12 5.04 -2.83 -1.42
N MET A 13 3.96 -2.05 -1.26
CA MET A 13 2.82 -2.43 -0.40
C MET A 13 2.11 -3.69 -0.91
N CYS A 14 1.80 -4.62 -0.01
CA CYS A 14 1.14 -5.88 -0.33
C CYS A 14 -0.10 -6.11 0.55
N ILE A 15 -1.01 -6.95 0.07
CA ILE A 15 -2.15 -7.42 0.85
C ILE A 15 -1.66 -8.05 2.16
N GLY A 16 -2.27 -7.64 3.26
CA GLY A 16 -1.90 -8.03 4.63
C GLY A 16 -0.96 -7.09 5.35
N ASP A 17 -0.38 -6.10 4.66
CA ASP A 17 0.47 -5.12 5.31
C ASP A 17 -0.35 -4.29 6.30
N VAL A 18 0.17 -4.20 7.53
CA VAL A 18 -0.32 -3.32 8.58
C VAL A 18 0.66 -2.19 8.74
N GLY A 19 0.16 -0.97 8.74
CA GLY A 19 0.98 0.22 8.83
C GLY A 19 0.19 1.46 9.20
N MET A 20 0.86 2.60 9.17
CA MET A 20 0.24 3.90 9.42
C MET A 20 0.56 4.89 8.33
N ILE A 21 -0.30 5.88 8.13
CA ILE A 21 -0.01 7.02 7.24
C ILE A 21 0.58 8.14 8.08
N ASP A 22 1.74 8.65 7.70
CA ASP A 22 2.38 9.78 8.35
C ASP A 22 1.74 11.13 7.95
N PRO A 23 2.09 12.26 8.60
CA PRO A 23 1.54 13.57 8.25
C PRO A 23 1.87 14.05 6.82
N HIS A 24 2.82 13.39 6.14
CA HIS A 24 3.18 13.66 4.75
C HIS A 24 2.43 12.75 3.76
N GLY A 25 1.56 11.86 4.23
CA GLY A 25 0.79 10.94 3.40
C GLY A 25 1.55 9.66 3.02
N GLN A 26 2.70 9.38 3.62
CA GLN A 26 3.48 8.16 3.34
C GLN A 26 2.97 6.99 4.18
N PHE A 27 2.83 5.83 3.56
CA PHE A 27 2.55 4.59 4.27
C PHE A 27 3.82 4.05 4.93
N ILE A 28 3.80 3.96 6.25
CA ILE A 28 4.87 3.42 7.09
C ILE A 28 4.52 1.97 7.43
N PHE A 29 5.23 1.04 6.80
CA PHE A 29 5.09 -0.40 7.03
C PHE A 29 5.43 -0.77 8.49
N GLY A 30 4.58 -1.59 9.10
CA GLY A 30 4.81 -2.21 10.40
C GLY A 30 5.18 -3.68 10.30
N PHE A 31 4.26 -4.49 9.76
CA PHE A 31 4.38 -5.94 9.60
C PHE A 31 3.30 -6.43 8.62
N ASN A 32 3.32 -7.71 8.25
CA ASN A 32 2.30 -8.34 7.40
C ASN A 32 1.62 -9.50 8.14
N ILE A 33 0.28 -9.51 8.18
CA ILE A 33 -0.50 -10.48 9.00
C ILE A 33 -0.50 -11.91 8.44
N PHE A 34 -0.23 -12.08 7.15
CA PHE A 34 -0.16 -13.38 6.48
C PHE A 34 1.26 -13.95 6.43
N THR A 35 2.22 -13.23 7.02
CA THR A 35 3.63 -13.57 6.99
C THR A 35 4.07 -13.99 8.39
N PRO A 36 4.86 -15.08 8.56
CA PRO A 36 5.35 -15.50 9.87
C PRO A 36 6.24 -14.44 10.52
N ALA A 37 6.23 -14.35 11.85
CA ALA A 37 7.08 -13.41 12.60
C ALA A 37 8.59 -13.53 12.32
N THR A 38 9.03 -14.73 11.92
CA THR A 38 10.43 -15.03 11.61
C THR A 38 10.83 -14.64 10.19
N ASP A 39 9.90 -14.16 9.37
CA ASP A 39 10.17 -13.79 7.99
C ASP A 39 11.13 -12.57 7.94
N PRO A 40 12.14 -12.59 7.05
CA PRO A 40 13.04 -11.47 6.86
C PRO A 40 12.35 -10.13 6.58
N LEU A 41 11.14 -10.13 6.01
CA LEU A 41 10.31 -8.94 5.78
C LEU A 41 10.11 -8.12 7.06
N HIS A 42 9.89 -8.80 8.19
CA HIS A 42 9.65 -8.14 9.46
C HIS A 42 10.94 -7.65 10.12
N GLN A 43 12.12 -8.10 9.67
CA GLN A 43 13.42 -7.72 10.25
C GLN A 43 13.47 -7.90 11.79
N GLY A 44 12.77 -8.91 12.31
CA GLY A 44 12.62 -9.15 13.76
C GLY A 44 11.72 -8.15 14.49
N ARG A 45 10.89 -7.39 13.76
CA ARG A 45 10.00 -6.34 14.29
C ARG A 45 8.54 -6.70 14.03
N VAL A 46 7.89 -7.25 15.04
CA VAL A 46 6.45 -7.51 15.06
C VAL A 46 5.89 -7.15 16.45
N PRO A 47 4.56 -6.94 16.57
CA PRO A 47 3.92 -6.74 17.87
C PRO A 47 4.20 -7.87 18.86
N ASN A 48 4.15 -7.56 20.16
CA ASN A 48 4.22 -8.58 21.20
C ASN A 48 3.04 -9.54 21.05
N GLU A 49 3.29 -10.85 21.21
CA GLU A 49 2.28 -11.89 21.00
C GLU A 49 1.72 -11.88 19.57
N PHE A 50 2.53 -11.49 18.58
CA PHE A 50 2.15 -11.61 17.18
C PHE A 50 1.74 -13.04 16.85
N GLU A 51 0.54 -13.16 16.31
CA GLU A 51 -0.05 -14.40 15.84
C GLU A 51 -0.37 -14.19 14.37
N GLU A 52 0.27 -14.91 13.47
CA GLU A 52 -0.09 -14.88 12.05
C GLU A 52 -1.54 -15.34 11.85
N ILE A 53 -2.25 -14.75 10.89
CA ILE A 53 -3.62 -15.18 10.63
C ILE A 53 -3.65 -16.56 9.99
N GLN A 54 -4.52 -17.42 10.52
CA GLN A 54 -4.72 -18.79 10.03
C GLN A 54 -6.12 -18.97 9.42
N PRO A 55 -6.27 -19.75 8.34
CA PRO A 55 -5.18 -20.36 7.55
C PRO A 55 -4.34 -19.30 6.80
N ALA A 56 -3.15 -19.69 6.32
CA ALA A 56 -2.35 -18.83 5.44
C ALA A 56 -3.16 -18.35 4.22
N LEU A 57 -2.77 -17.20 3.65
CA LEU A 57 -3.45 -16.62 2.49
C LEU A 57 -3.31 -17.52 1.27
N ASP A 58 -4.42 -18.07 0.79
CA ASP A 58 -4.45 -18.74 -0.51
C ASP A 58 -4.69 -17.71 -1.60
N ARG A 59 -3.60 -17.25 -2.23
CA ARG A 59 -3.67 -16.25 -3.30
C ARG A 59 -4.53 -16.70 -4.48
N SER A 60 -4.71 -18.00 -4.71
CA SER A 60 -5.47 -18.50 -5.87
C SER A 60 -6.98 -18.42 -5.67
N SER A 61 -7.46 -18.48 -4.43
CA SER A 61 -8.89 -18.51 -4.09
C SER A 61 -9.36 -17.28 -3.33
N GLU A 62 -8.46 -16.52 -2.69
CA GLU A 62 -8.80 -15.37 -1.86
C GLU A 62 -8.44 -14.01 -2.49
N ILE A 63 -7.63 -13.99 -3.55
CA ILE A 63 -7.23 -12.76 -4.24
C ILE A 63 -7.81 -12.74 -5.66
N GLN A 64 -8.49 -11.65 -5.97
CA GLN A 64 -8.85 -11.30 -7.34
C GLN A 64 -7.73 -10.46 -7.94
N VAL A 65 -7.14 -10.95 -9.04
CA VAL A 65 -6.14 -10.19 -9.82
C VAL A 65 -6.79 -9.72 -11.12
N ILE A 66 -6.65 -8.43 -11.41
CA ILE A 66 -7.05 -7.81 -12.68
C ILE A 66 -5.77 -7.29 -13.35
N PRO A 67 -5.13 -8.07 -14.25
CA PRO A 67 -3.82 -7.74 -14.81
C PRO A 67 -3.78 -6.40 -15.57
N ASP A 68 -4.84 -6.10 -16.33
CA ASP A 68 -4.93 -4.90 -17.18
C ASP A 68 -5.88 -3.86 -16.60
N TYR A 69 -5.86 -3.68 -15.27
CA TYR A 69 -6.75 -2.73 -14.59
C TYR A 69 -6.53 -1.30 -15.08
N PHE A 70 -5.27 -0.91 -15.25
CA PHE A 70 -4.87 0.30 -15.97
C PHE A 70 -4.24 -0.09 -17.30
N LYS A 71 -4.78 0.46 -18.39
CA LYS A 71 -4.20 0.25 -19.73
C LYS A 71 -2.87 1.01 -19.87
N PRO A 72 -1.94 0.58 -20.73
CA PRO A 72 -0.77 1.36 -21.11
C PRO A 72 -1.14 2.80 -21.49
N GLY A 73 -0.36 3.76 -21.00
CA GLY A 73 -0.61 5.19 -21.16
C GLY A 73 -1.77 5.74 -20.33
N THR A 74 -2.23 5.04 -19.29
CA THR A 74 -3.23 5.58 -18.35
C THR A 74 -2.64 6.76 -17.58
N VAL A 75 -3.45 7.80 -17.37
CA VAL A 75 -3.08 8.96 -16.57
C VAL A 75 -4.15 9.21 -15.53
N ILE A 76 -3.76 9.24 -14.26
CA ILE A 76 -4.62 9.62 -13.14
C ILE A 76 -4.28 11.06 -12.76
N ALA A 77 -5.31 11.88 -12.58
CA ALA A 77 -5.18 13.26 -12.14
C ALA A 77 -5.88 13.46 -10.80
N SER A 78 -5.30 14.30 -9.96
CA SER A 78 -6.01 14.85 -8.80
C SER A 78 -7.23 15.67 -9.25
N LYS A 79 -8.22 15.77 -8.37
CA LYS A 79 -9.42 16.59 -8.60
C LYS A 79 -9.03 18.03 -8.96
N GLY A 80 -9.65 18.56 -10.02
CA GLY A 80 -9.38 19.94 -10.51
C GLY A 80 -8.25 20.04 -11.54
N VAL A 81 -7.54 18.95 -11.82
CA VAL A 81 -6.61 18.85 -12.96
C VAL A 81 -7.37 18.30 -14.16
N ASN A 82 -7.45 19.09 -15.22
CA ASN A 82 -7.99 18.67 -16.52
C ASN A 82 -6.84 18.14 -17.38
N ILE A 83 -7.07 16.97 -17.96
CA ILE A 83 -6.13 16.28 -18.84
C ILE A 83 -6.69 16.31 -20.26
N VAL A 84 -5.88 16.79 -21.22
CA VAL A 84 -6.17 16.69 -22.64
C VAL A 84 -5.12 15.80 -23.28
N ARG A 85 -5.55 14.69 -23.89
CA ARG A 85 -4.68 13.80 -24.67
C ARG A 85 -4.47 14.39 -26.06
N LEU A 86 -3.22 14.69 -26.38
CA LEU A 86 -2.80 15.27 -27.66
C LEU A 86 -2.36 14.21 -28.66
N SER A 87 -1.81 13.08 -28.19
CA SER A 87 -1.40 11.92 -28.99
C SER A 87 -1.26 10.70 -28.09
N GLU A 88 -1.48 9.50 -28.65
CA GLU A 88 -1.27 8.22 -27.96
C GLU A 88 0.14 7.65 -28.20
N GLU A 89 0.76 7.96 -29.36
CA GLU A 89 2.08 7.44 -29.75
C GLU A 89 2.95 8.52 -30.43
N PRO A 90 3.94 9.10 -29.72
CA PRO A 90 4.18 8.96 -28.29
C PRO A 90 3.05 9.61 -27.47
N LEU A 91 2.79 9.09 -26.27
CA LEU A 91 1.80 9.67 -25.37
C LEU A 91 2.15 11.14 -25.08
N LYS A 92 1.28 12.05 -25.52
CA LYS A 92 1.40 13.49 -25.28
C LYS A 92 0.16 13.97 -24.56
N VAL A 93 0.37 14.64 -23.44
CA VAL A 93 -0.70 15.10 -22.57
C VAL A 93 -0.48 16.56 -22.23
N SER A 94 -1.54 17.37 -22.36
CA SER A 94 -1.60 18.73 -21.83
C SER A 94 -2.40 18.73 -20.55
N MET A 95 -1.89 19.40 -19.52
CA MET A 95 -2.54 19.53 -18.23
C MET A 95 -2.93 20.98 -17.95
N GLN A 96 -4.12 21.17 -17.39
CA GLN A 96 -4.56 22.47 -16.89
C GLN A 96 -5.23 22.28 -15.53
N SER A 97 -4.66 22.88 -14.50
CA SER A 97 -5.25 22.85 -13.15
C SER A 97 -6.01 24.14 -12.88
N THR A 98 -7.20 24.02 -12.28
CA THR A 98 -7.89 25.14 -11.64
C THR A 98 -7.64 25.19 -10.13
N ALA A 99 -6.96 24.18 -9.59
CA ALA A 99 -6.61 24.07 -8.18
C ALA A 99 -5.18 24.57 -7.90
N ARG A 100 -4.94 25.04 -6.67
CA ARG A 100 -3.63 25.50 -6.20
C ARG A 100 -2.58 24.39 -6.18
N GLU A 101 -3.03 23.15 -5.96
CA GLU A 101 -2.20 21.96 -5.91
C GLU A 101 -2.82 20.91 -6.84
N GLY A 102 -1.97 20.13 -7.50
CA GLY A 102 -2.40 19.05 -8.37
C GLY A 102 -1.29 18.02 -8.53
N ALA A 103 -1.69 16.78 -8.76
CA ALA A 103 -0.80 15.66 -8.99
C ALA A 103 -1.26 14.88 -10.22
N LEU A 104 -0.29 14.33 -10.94
CA LEU A 104 -0.51 13.39 -12.03
C LEU A 104 0.22 12.11 -11.68
N LEU A 105 -0.33 10.99 -12.15
CA LEU A 105 0.33 9.70 -12.11
C LEU A 105 0.14 9.03 -13.47
N PHE A 106 1.24 8.76 -14.13
CA PHE A 106 1.30 8.15 -15.45
C PHE A 106 1.70 6.69 -15.32
N PHE A 107 1.03 5.82 -16.06
CA PHE A 107 1.33 4.39 -16.17
C PHE A 107 1.72 4.04 -17.61
N PRO A 108 3.00 4.21 -18.00
CA PRO A 108 3.44 3.96 -19.38
C PRO A 108 3.09 2.56 -19.86
N GLU A 109 3.34 1.55 -19.02
CA GLU A 109 3.07 0.13 -19.32
C GLU A 109 1.74 -0.37 -18.71
N GLY A 110 0.93 0.53 -18.14
CA GLY A 110 -0.29 0.17 -17.45
C GLY A 110 -0.03 -0.34 -16.02
N GLY A 111 -1.01 -1.06 -15.47
CA GLY A 111 -0.94 -1.56 -14.10
C GLY A 111 -2.03 -2.57 -13.79
N SER A 112 -1.75 -3.43 -12.82
CA SER A 112 -2.65 -4.47 -12.34
C SER A 112 -3.26 -4.09 -10.99
N ARG A 113 -4.43 -4.64 -10.68
CA ARG A 113 -5.06 -4.56 -9.36
C ARG A 113 -5.10 -5.93 -8.72
N GLU A 114 -4.81 -5.99 -7.43
CA GLU A 114 -5.03 -7.16 -6.59
C GLU A 114 -5.93 -6.77 -5.42
N ASP A 115 -7.04 -7.48 -5.21
CA ASP A 115 -7.95 -7.25 -4.09
C ASP A 115 -8.29 -8.56 -3.38
N LEU A 116 -8.46 -8.52 -2.06
CA LEU A 116 -9.09 -9.63 -1.33
C LEU A 116 -10.56 -9.77 -1.74
N ILE A 117 -10.96 -10.98 -2.11
CA ILE A 117 -12.34 -11.32 -2.48
C ILE A 117 -13.28 -11.17 -1.27
N SER A 118 -12.78 -11.47 -0.07
CA SER A 118 -13.53 -11.30 1.17
C SER A 118 -12.61 -10.89 2.33
N THR A 119 -13.09 -9.98 3.17
CA THR A 119 -12.43 -9.56 4.41
C THR A 119 -13.10 -10.15 5.65
N SER A 120 -14.04 -11.09 5.48
CA SER A 120 -14.85 -11.65 6.55
C SER A 120 -14.00 -12.24 7.68
N ARG A 121 -13.04 -13.11 7.35
CA ARG A 121 -12.13 -13.72 8.34
C ARG A 121 -11.15 -12.73 8.97
N LEU A 122 -10.90 -11.58 8.34
CA LEU A 122 -10.03 -10.55 8.89
C LEU A 122 -10.72 -9.81 10.03
N THR A 123 -12.05 -9.75 10.05
CA THR A 123 -12.79 -8.90 10.99
C THR A 123 -12.53 -9.31 12.44
N ASP A 124 -12.69 -10.59 12.77
CA ASP A 124 -12.52 -11.07 14.14
C ASP A 124 -11.04 -11.06 14.56
N TYR A 125 -10.15 -11.40 13.64
CA TYR A 125 -8.71 -11.31 13.83
C TYR A 125 -8.26 -9.88 14.13
N VAL A 126 -8.66 -8.90 13.30
CA VAL A 126 -8.36 -7.48 13.51
C VAL A 126 -8.94 -6.99 14.84
N LYS A 127 -10.19 -7.35 15.19
CA LYS A 127 -10.78 -6.95 16.48
C LYS A 127 -9.97 -7.47 17.67
N LYS A 128 -9.45 -8.69 17.59
CA LYS A 128 -8.64 -9.31 18.64
C LYS A 128 -7.29 -8.59 18.80
N HIS A 129 -6.65 -8.20 17.71
CA HIS A 129 -5.25 -7.76 17.73
C HIS A 129 -5.01 -6.25 17.50
N ALA A 130 -5.98 -5.49 16.97
CA ALA A 130 -5.79 -4.10 16.54
C ALA A 130 -5.28 -3.17 17.66
N LEU A 131 -5.71 -3.39 18.91
CA LEU A 131 -5.23 -2.59 20.04
C LEU A 131 -3.74 -2.81 20.30
N ASN A 132 -3.30 -4.07 20.30
CA ASN A 132 -1.90 -4.43 20.47
C ASN A 132 -1.05 -3.91 19.30
N TRP A 133 -1.56 -4.00 18.08
CA TRP A 133 -0.90 -3.43 16.89
C TRP A 133 -0.73 -1.92 17.00
N TYR A 134 -1.78 -1.19 17.38
CA TYR A 134 -1.71 0.25 17.56
C TYR A 134 -0.68 0.65 18.63
N GLN A 135 -0.68 -0.03 19.78
CA GLN A 135 0.29 0.20 20.84
C GLN A 135 1.73 -0.07 20.37
N TYR A 136 1.94 -1.20 19.67
CA TYR A 136 3.23 -1.54 19.09
C TYR A 136 3.71 -0.45 18.11
N MET A 137 2.87 -0.02 17.17
CA MET A 137 3.21 0.99 16.17
C MET A 137 3.49 2.36 16.80
N CYS A 138 2.79 2.73 17.88
CA CYS A 138 3.08 3.96 18.63
C CYS A 138 4.41 3.92 19.39
N GLN A 139 4.86 2.74 19.83
CA GLN A 139 6.10 2.57 20.60
C GLN A 139 7.34 2.36 19.71
N HIS A 140 7.16 1.69 18.56
CA HIS A 140 8.27 1.24 17.70
C HIS A 140 8.25 1.88 16.30
N GLY A 141 7.24 2.69 16.00
CA GLY A 141 7.18 3.46 14.76
C GLY A 141 8.30 4.48 14.68
N ARG A 142 8.72 4.83 13.46
CA ARG A 142 9.66 5.94 13.21
C ARG A 142 9.11 7.32 13.62
N MET A 143 7.84 7.38 14.01
CA MET A 143 7.13 8.58 14.43
C MET A 143 7.00 8.63 15.96
N SER A 144 7.19 9.81 16.55
CA SER A 144 6.85 10.02 17.96
C SER A 144 5.37 9.75 18.18
N ALA A 145 5.00 9.00 19.23
CA ALA A 145 3.63 8.70 19.62
C ALA A 145 2.73 9.95 19.72
N SER A 146 3.31 11.14 19.90
CA SER A 146 2.61 12.43 19.92
C SER A 146 2.15 12.96 18.55
N THR A 147 2.54 12.32 17.45
CA THR A 147 2.27 12.79 16.08
C THR A 147 1.35 11.87 15.27
N ILE A 148 0.86 10.77 15.87
CA ILE A 148 -0.01 9.80 15.21
C ILE A 148 -1.47 10.18 15.51
N PRO A 149 -2.25 10.63 14.51
CA PRO A 149 -3.68 10.86 14.71
C PRO A 149 -4.39 9.56 15.11
N ASN A 150 -5.41 9.64 15.96
CA ASN A 150 -6.29 8.51 16.22
C ASN A 150 -6.90 8.01 14.90
N GLY A 151 -6.94 6.68 14.70
CA GLY A 151 -7.47 6.07 13.47
C GLY A 151 -6.46 5.93 12.32
N SER A 152 -5.16 6.07 12.60
CA SER A 152 -4.12 5.98 11.57
C SER A 152 -3.61 4.57 11.29
N LEU A 153 -4.17 3.52 11.89
CA LEU A 153 -3.77 2.14 11.63
C LEU A 153 -4.56 1.60 10.43
N PHE A 154 -3.84 1.18 9.40
CA PHE A 154 -4.40 0.64 8.16
C PHE A 154 -3.97 -0.80 7.98
N LEU A 155 -4.89 -1.61 7.47
CA LEU A 155 -4.63 -2.95 6.94
C LEU A 155 -4.87 -2.91 5.43
N VAL A 156 -3.87 -3.29 4.65
CA VAL A 156 -3.97 -3.33 3.18
C VAL A 156 -4.76 -4.56 2.77
N THR A 157 -5.94 -4.36 2.19
CA THR A 157 -6.79 -5.43 1.64
C THR A 157 -6.77 -5.51 0.12
N GLY A 158 -6.10 -4.56 -0.53
CA GLY A 158 -5.95 -4.49 -1.97
C GLY A 158 -4.90 -3.47 -2.37
N CYS A 159 -4.30 -3.64 -3.54
CA CYS A 159 -3.27 -2.74 -4.05
C CYS A 159 -3.25 -2.68 -5.58
N ASP A 160 -2.85 -1.53 -6.09
CA ASP A 160 -2.50 -1.36 -7.50
C ASP A 160 -0.99 -1.49 -7.66
N LYS A 161 -0.55 -2.24 -8.68
CA LYS A 161 0.85 -2.50 -9.00
C LYS A 161 1.14 -2.05 -10.42
N ALA A 162 2.30 -1.42 -10.60
CA ALA A 162 2.79 -1.02 -11.92
C ALA A 162 4.29 -1.33 -12.02
N LYS A 163 4.72 -1.75 -13.21
CA LYS A 163 6.16 -1.99 -13.50
C LYS A 163 6.91 -0.67 -13.69
N SER A 164 6.23 0.34 -14.19
CA SER A 164 6.74 1.69 -14.39
C SER A 164 5.65 2.71 -14.09
N TRP A 165 6.03 3.81 -13.45
CA TRP A 165 5.17 4.95 -13.20
C TRP A 165 5.98 6.25 -13.18
N SER A 166 5.32 7.38 -13.39
CA SER A 166 5.90 8.72 -13.24
C SER A 166 4.86 9.66 -12.66
N THR A 167 5.30 10.64 -11.87
CA THR A 167 4.47 11.72 -11.32
C THR A 167 4.87 13.06 -11.88
#